data_AF-A0A482VYH1-F1
#
_entry.id   AF-A0A482VYH1-F1
#
_cell.length_a   1.000
_cell.length_b   1.000
_cell.length_c   1.000
_cell.angle_alpha   90.00
_cell.angle_beta   90.00
_cell.angle_gamma   90.00
#
_symmetry.space_group_name_H-M   'P 1'
#
loop_
_entity.id
_entity.type
_entity.pdbx_description
1 polymer ?
#
loop_
_entity_poly.entity_id
_entity_poly.type
_entity_poly.pdbx_seq_one_letter_code
_entity_poly.pdbx_strand_id
1 'polypeptide(L)' 'FTSDFVARQIYRYKHGNSLEGYIKSTLSIYDMKDSGTVTNQIVDIGKGNSTLCYYRALRYPPDHPKKYQLTPQYWYEVGI' A
#
# COMPACT_ATOMS: atom_id res chain seq x y z
N PHE A 1 -13.78 9.77 9.31
CA PHE A 1 -12.91 8.59 9.44
C PHE A 1 -11.50 9.03 9.81
N THR A 2 -11.08 8.76 11.04
CA THR A 2 -9.74 9.14 11.57
C THR A 2 -9.02 7.97 12.23
N SER A 3 -9.74 6.89 12.56
CA SER A 3 -9.22 5.67 13.17
C SER A 3 -9.21 4.50 12.19
N ASP A 4 -8.26 3.59 12.39
CA ASP A 4 -8.09 2.34 11.65
C ASP A 4 -8.96 1.18 12.18
N PHE A 5 -9.94 1.50 13.04
CA PHE A 5 -10.73 0.47 13.72
C PHE A 5 -11.50 -0.41 12.74
N VAL A 6 -12.24 0.20 11.80
CA VAL A 6 -13.11 -0.52 10.85
C VAL A 6 -12.31 -1.46 9.96
N ALA A 7 -11.24 -0.97 9.32
CA ALA A 7 -10.40 -1.78 8.45
C ALA A 7 -9.73 -2.96 9.19
N ARG A 8 -9.30 -2.77 10.44
CA ARG A 8 -8.79 -3.86 11.28
C ARG A 8 -9.85 -4.90 11.60
N GLN A 9 -11.08 -4.50 11.92
CA GLN A 9 -12.14 -5.48 12.18
C GLN A 9 -12.51 -6.28 10.93
N ILE A 10 -12.59 -5.61 9.78
CA ILE A 10 -12.80 -6.27 8.48
C ILE A 10 -11.70 -7.31 8.22
N TYR A 11 -10.43 -6.93 8.41
CA TYR A 11 -9.31 -7.84 8.19
C TYR A 11 -9.37 -9.04 9.13
N ARG A 12 -9.57 -8.80 10.43
CA ARG A 12 -9.68 -9.85 11.46
C ARG A 12 -10.77 -10.86 11.12
N TYR A 13 -11.95 -10.38 10.74
CA TYR A 13 -13.06 -11.25 10.36
C TYR A 13 -12.70 -12.14 9.17
N LYS A 14 -11.97 -11.62 8.18
CA LYS A 14 -11.52 -12.40 7.00
C LYS A 14 -10.35 -13.35 7.28
N HIS A 15 -9.52 -13.08 8.29
CA HIS A 15 -8.27 -13.80 8.56
C HIS A 15 -8.29 -14.55 9.90
N GLY A 16 -9.40 -15.22 10.20
CA GLY A 16 -9.49 -16.13 11.35
C GLY A 16 -9.28 -15.44 12.70
N ASN A 17 -9.78 -14.21 12.85
CA ASN A 17 -9.60 -13.33 14.03
C ASN A 17 -8.16 -12.90 14.33
N SER A 18 -7.20 -13.19 13.43
CA SER A 18 -5.81 -12.73 13.51
C SER A 18 -5.61 -11.39 12.81
N LEU A 19 -4.64 -10.61 13.29
CA LEU A 19 -4.13 -9.39 12.65
C LEU A 19 -2.76 -9.61 11.99
N GLU A 20 -2.27 -10.85 11.99
CA GLU A 20 -1.00 -11.17 11.33
C GLU A 20 -1.09 -10.83 9.83
N GLY A 21 -0.09 -10.09 9.34
CA GLY A 21 -0.06 -9.62 7.95
C GLY A 21 -0.89 -8.35 7.67
N TYR A 22 -1.64 -7.81 8.64
CA TYR A 22 -2.51 -6.64 8.43
C TYR A 22 -1.76 -5.41 7.90
N ILE A 23 -0.60 -5.08 8.47
CA ILE A 23 0.19 -3.95 7.98
C ILE A 23 0.66 -4.22 6.55
N LYS A 24 1.12 -5.43 6.24
CA LYS A 24 1.59 -5.79 4.91
C LYS A 24 0.45 -5.73 3.86
N SER A 25 -0.77 -6.09 4.24
CA SER A 25 -1.93 -6.07 3.33
C SER A 25 -2.46 -4.66 3.05
N THR A 26 -2.24 -3.71 3.96
CA THR A 26 -2.67 -2.31 3.79
C THR A 26 -1.66 -1.43 3.04
N LEU A 27 -0.42 -1.92 2.88
CA LEU A 27 0.63 -1.21 2.16
C LEU A 27 0.53 -1.45 0.65
N SER A 28 0.71 -0.38 -0.10
CA SER A 28 0.83 -0.35 -1.56
C SER A 28 2.27 -0.06 -1.94
N ILE A 29 2.71 -0.62 -3.07
CA ILE A 29 4.07 -0.45 -3.57
C ILE A 29 4.07 0.68 -4.60
N TYR A 30 5.03 1.59 -4.50
CA TYR A 30 5.29 2.63 -5.47
C TYR A 30 6.74 2.52 -5.96
N ASP A 31 6.93 2.57 -7.27
CA ASP A 31 8.26 2.73 -7.86
C ASP A 31 8.56 4.22 -8.03
N MET A 32 9.57 4.71 -7.31
CA MET A 32 10.02 6.10 -7.37
C MET A 32 10.48 6.52 -8.77
N LYS A 33 10.87 5.57 -9.62
CA LYS A 33 11.20 5.84 -11.03
C LYS A 33 10.03 6.41 -11.81
N ASP A 34 8.80 6.05 -11.45
CA ASP A 34 7.59 6.54 -12.11
C ASP A 34 7.28 8.00 -11.81
N SER A 35 7.95 8.61 -10.81
CA SER A 35 7.75 10.01 -10.44
C SER A 35 8.29 10.96 -11.52
N GLY A 36 9.19 10.52 -12.39
CA GLY A 36 9.93 11.38 -13.33
C GLY A 36 10.92 12.33 -12.66
N THR A 37 10.78 12.56 -11.35
CA THR A 37 11.63 13.41 -10.49
C THR A 37 12.84 12.67 -9.92
N VAL A 38 13.37 11.67 -10.64
CA VAL A 38 14.60 10.99 -10.22
C VAL A 38 15.79 11.89 -10.54
N THR A 39 15.98 12.95 -9.74
CA THR A 39 17.31 13.53 -9.60
C THR A 39 18.15 12.56 -8.78
N ASN A 40 19.46 12.50 -9.05
CA ASN A 40 20.44 11.63 -8.39
C ASN A 40 20.50 11.76 -6.85
N GLN A 41 19.65 12.58 -6.23
CA GLN A 41 19.56 12.85 -4.80
C GLN A 41 18.64 11.89 -4.03
N ILE A 42 17.71 11.18 -4.69
CA ILE A 42 16.79 10.24 -4.01
C ILE A 42 17.48 8.90 -3.68
N VAL A 43 18.57 8.58 -4.38
CA VAL A 43 19.32 7.32 -4.23
C VAL A 43 20.02 7.21 -2.87
N ASP A 44 20.18 8.32 -2.14
CA ASP A 44 20.92 8.36 -0.88
C ASP A 44 20.05 8.28 0.39
N ILE A 45 18.72 8.13 0.24
CA ILE A 45 17.79 8.01 1.36
C ILE A 45 17.75 6.55 1.85
N GLY A 46 18.86 6.10 2.45
CA GLY A 46 18.89 4.95 3.34
C GLY A 46 19.16 3.59 2.68
N LYS A 47 20.45 3.29 2.48
CA LYS A 47 21.07 1.94 2.51
C LYS A 47 20.52 0.83 1.58
N GLY A 48 19.67 1.13 0.60
CA GLY A 48 19.22 0.13 -0.36
C GLY A 48 19.08 0.71 -1.75
N ASN A 49 19.66 0.05 -2.75
CA ASN A 49 19.47 0.35 -4.18
C ASN A 49 18.01 0.12 -4.67
N SER A 50 17.04 0.02 -3.75
CA SER A 50 15.64 -0.19 -4.07
C SER A 50 14.99 1.13 -4.43
N THR A 51 14.35 1.15 -5.59
CA THR A 51 13.51 2.27 -6.02
C THR A 51 12.06 2.11 -5.57
N LEU A 52 11.75 1.01 -4.88
CA LEU A 52 10.42 0.71 -4.37
C LEU A 52 10.22 1.25 -2.96
N CYS A 53 9.12 1.95 -2.74
CA CYS A 53 8.64 2.41 -1.44
C CYS A 53 7.26 1.84 -1.13
N TYR A 54 6.95 1.69 0.16
CA TYR A 54 5.65 1.26 0.64
C TYR A 54 4.89 2.44 1.26
N TYR A 55 3.62 2.60 0.89
CA TYR A 55 2.75 3.66 1.38
C TYR A 55 1.34 3.13 1.60
N ARG A 56 0.55 3.76 2.48
CA ARG A 56 -0.79 3.30 2.81
C ARG A 56 -1.83 3.88 1.84
N ALA A 57 -2.30 3.10 0.87
CA ALA A 57 -3.29 3.59 -0.11
C ALA A 57 -4.21 2.53 -0.77
N LEU A 58 -4.02 1.23 -0.50
CA LEU A 58 -4.79 0.13 -1.12
C LEU A 58 -4.84 0.22 -2.67
N ARG A 59 -3.69 0.46 -3.30
CA ARG A 59 -3.50 0.55 -4.75
C ARG A 59 -2.73 -0.64 -5.30
N TYR A 60 -2.96 -0.93 -6.57
CA TYR A 60 -2.22 -1.97 -7.27
C TYR A 60 -0.73 -1.62 -7.45
N PRO A 61 0.16 -2.62 -7.40
CA PRO A 61 1.61 -2.42 -7.54
C PRO A 61 2.00 -2.01 -8.97
N PRO A 62 3.27 -1.57 -9.18
CA PRO A 62 3.79 -1.18 -10.50
C PRO A 62 3.71 -2.28 -11.57
N ASP A 63 3.76 -3.55 -11.18
CA ASP A 63 3.74 -4.72 -12.09
C ASP A 63 2.31 -5.17 -12.48
N HIS A 64 1.28 -4.49 -11.98
CA HIS A 64 -0.10 -4.88 -12.24
C HIS A 64 -0.66 -4.13 -13.47
N PRO A 65 -1.51 -4.75 -14.32
CA PRO A 65 -2.11 -4.07 -15.49
C PRO A 65 -2.95 -2.84 -15.11
N LYS A 66 -3.49 -2.80 -13.90
CA LYS A 66 -4.20 -1.65 -13.31
C LYS A 66 -3.30 -0.82 -12.39
N LYS A 67 -2.03 -0.67 -12.76
CA LYS A 67 -0.98 0.04 -12.00
C LYS A 67 -1.51 1.29 -11.31
N TYR A 68 -1.29 1.38 -10.00
CA TYR A 68 -1.68 2.51 -9.14
C TYR A 68 -3.17 2.85 -9.06
N GLN A 69 -4.04 2.09 -9.70
CA GLN A 69 -5.49 2.22 -9.50
C GLN A 69 -5.89 1.66 -8.14
N LEU A 70 -7.03 2.12 -7.63
CA LEU A 70 -7.61 1.66 -6.38
C LEU A 70 -8.02 0.19 -6.50
N THR A 71 -7.71 -0.60 -5.49
CA THR A 71 -8.15 -1.99 -5.40
C THR A 71 -9.62 -2.08 -4.99
N PRO A 72 -10.29 -3.21 -5.26
CA PRO A 72 -11.63 -3.47 -4.73
C PRO A 72 -11.71 -3.38 -3.21
N GLN A 73 -10.62 -3.67 -2.50
CA GLN A 73 -10.56 -3.56 -1.03
C GLN A 73 -10.77 -2.11 -0.57
N TYR A 74 -10.21 -1.13 -1.27
CA TYR A 74 -10.45 0.28 -0.97
C TYR A 74 -11.96 0.60 -1.02
N TRP A 75 -12.63 0.19 -2.09
CA TRP A 75 -14.07 0.42 -2.26
C TRP A 75 -14.90 -0.31 -1.22
N TYR A 76 -14.51 -1.52 -0.84
CA TYR A 76 -15.16 -2.28 0.23
C TYR A 76 -15.03 -1.58 1.59
N GLU A 77 -13.85 -1.05 1.93
CA GLU A 77 -13.62 -0.35 3.20
C GLU A 77 -14.33 1.01 3.28
N VAL A 78 -14.46 1.73 2.16
CA VAL A 78 -15.17 3.03 2.10
C VAL A 78 -16.68 2.86 2.01
N GLY A 79 -17.16 1.75 1.44
CA GLY A 79 -18.59 1.44 1.31
C GLY A 79 -19.27 0.94 2.58
N ILE A 80 -18.50 0.69 3.65
CA ILE A 80 -18.98 0.27 4.99
C ILE A 80 -18.97 1.48 5.93
#